data_AF-A0A2H9Q7U8-F1
#
_entry.id   AF-A0A2H9Q7U8-F1
#
_cell.length_a   1.000
_cell.length_b   1.000
_cell.length_c   1.000
_cell.angle_alpha   90.00
_cell.angle_beta   90.00
_cell.angle_gamma   90.00
#
_symmetry.space_group_name_H-M   'P 1'
#
loop_
_entity.id
_entity.type
_entity.pdbx_description
1 polymer ?
#
loop_
_entity_poly.entity_id
_entity_poly.type
_entity_poly.pdbx_seq_one_letter_code
_entity_poly.pdbx_strand_id
1 'polypeptide(L)'
;MVVVSLGGSLLFDESGKRNDYAERVAPILRGHAIVVGGGRLAAKYVGEAHARGENFFWCDREGIRATYENAEHLASKISGVVCRSIDECLAAMERGENPVMGGLLEGVTTDADAVLLAEALGEGRLVNASRVEALYDRHPNEEGAKRLERLTHDELVDLAFKSDKRESRTNFPFDVFASMIARRAKISIDFVDGRDSEQLKAALNGKKHNGTVVTNK
;
A
#
# COMPACT_ATOMS: atom_id res chain seq x y z
N MET A 1 -14.26 6.33 7.91
CA MET A 1 -12.80 6.36 7.67
C MET A 1 -12.38 4.97 7.24
N VAL A 2 -11.29 4.85 6.49
CA VAL A 2 -10.65 3.57 6.09
C VAL A 2 -9.16 3.85 5.99
N VAL A 3 -8.29 2.89 6.28
CA VAL A 3 -6.86 3.01 6.01
C VAL A 3 -6.58 2.66 4.55
N VAL A 4 -5.70 3.41 3.90
CA VAL A 4 -5.33 3.23 2.49
C VAL A 4 -3.85 2.91 2.40
N SER A 5 -3.50 1.73 1.89
CA SER A 5 -2.16 1.47 1.36
C SER A 5 -2.10 1.98 -0.07
N LEU A 6 -1.39 3.08 -0.30
CA LEU A 6 -1.26 3.71 -1.61
C LEU A 6 0.10 3.36 -2.23
N GLY A 7 0.08 2.57 -3.29
CA GLY A 7 1.27 2.18 -4.02
C GLY A 7 2.00 3.39 -4.60
N GLY A 8 3.24 3.62 -4.16
CA GLY A 8 4.04 4.78 -4.58
C GLY A 8 4.25 4.91 -6.08
N SER A 9 4.13 3.81 -6.84
CA SER A 9 4.25 3.85 -8.30
C SER A 9 3.15 4.71 -8.95
N LEU A 10 1.97 4.84 -8.33
CA LEU A 10 0.85 5.65 -8.81
C LEU A 10 1.21 7.13 -8.97
N LEU A 11 2.15 7.62 -8.15
CA LEU A 11 2.62 9.02 -8.14
C LEU A 11 3.57 9.37 -9.30
N PHE A 12 3.92 8.40 -10.15
CA PHE A 12 4.87 8.59 -11.23
C PHE A 12 4.33 8.10 -12.57
N ASP A 13 4.66 8.84 -13.63
CA ASP A 13 4.45 8.42 -15.01
C ASP A 13 5.42 7.29 -15.42
N GLU A 14 5.37 6.86 -16.68
CA GLU A 14 6.26 5.82 -17.22
C GLU A 14 7.72 6.26 -17.31
N SER A 15 7.98 7.57 -17.48
CA SER A 15 9.32 8.15 -17.50
C SER A 15 9.95 8.30 -16.11
N GLY A 16 9.14 8.15 -15.06
CA GLY A 16 9.53 8.30 -13.67
C GLY A 16 9.51 9.72 -13.12
N LYS A 17 8.83 10.63 -13.81
CA LYS A 17 8.51 11.96 -13.27
C LYS A 17 7.22 11.88 -12.45
N ARG A 18 7.10 12.78 -11.46
CA ARG A 18 5.84 12.93 -10.71
C ARG A 18 4.72 13.31 -11.68
N ASN A 19 3.59 12.62 -11.58
CA ASN A 19 2.40 12.89 -12.38
C ASN A 19 1.36 13.68 -11.55
N ASP A 20 0.18 13.90 -12.12
CA ASP A 20 -0.95 14.63 -11.51
C ASP A 20 -1.84 13.73 -10.62
N TYR A 21 -1.39 12.52 -10.29
CA TYR A 21 -2.22 11.53 -9.59
C TYR A 21 -2.67 12.05 -8.23
N ALA A 22 -1.75 12.59 -7.43
CA ALA A 22 -2.03 13.08 -6.08
C ALA A 22 -3.09 14.20 -6.09
N GLU A 23 -3.01 15.12 -7.05
CA GLU A 23 -4.02 16.16 -7.27
C GLU A 23 -5.39 15.56 -7.61
N ARG A 24 -5.42 14.59 -8.53
CA ARG A 24 -6.67 13.96 -8.99
C ARG A 24 -7.40 13.20 -7.90
N VAL A 25 -6.67 12.46 -7.06
CA VAL A 25 -7.28 11.61 -6.01
C VAL A 25 -7.44 12.32 -4.67
N ALA A 26 -6.84 13.50 -4.48
CA ALA A 26 -6.90 14.23 -3.22
C ALA A 26 -8.33 14.43 -2.68
N PRO A 27 -9.35 14.80 -3.47
CA PRO A 27 -10.72 14.95 -2.97
C PRO A 27 -11.32 13.65 -2.41
N ILE A 28 -10.85 12.50 -2.89
CA ILE A 28 -11.36 11.17 -2.54
C ILE A 28 -10.60 10.60 -1.32
N LEU A 29 -9.32 10.96 -1.18
CA LEU A 29 -8.46 10.49 -0.09
C LEU A 29 -8.60 11.31 1.22
N ARG A 30 -9.19 12.51 1.18
CA ARG A 30 -9.49 13.27 2.41
C ARG A 30 -10.47 12.50 3.31
N GLY A 31 -10.21 12.52 4.62
CA GLY A 31 -10.97 11.79 5.64
C GLY A 31 -10.50 10.35 5.86
N HIS A 32 -9.36 9.98 5.28
CA HIS A 32 -8.74 8.66 5.40
C HIS A 32 -7.31 8.77 5.94
N ALA A 33 -6.85 7.68 6.56
CA ALA A 33 -5.45 7.52 6.95
C ALA A 33 -4.69 6.81 5.83
N ILE A 34 -3.51 7.30 5.47
CA ILE A 34 -2.83 6.85 4.24
C ILE A 34 -1.39 6.46 4.54
N VAL A 35 -1.00 5.27 4.08
CA VAL A 35 0.40 4.84 4.03
C VAL A 35 0.85 4.84 2.57
N VAL A 36 1.93 5.55 2.26
CA VAL A 36 2.37 5.76 0.87
C VAL A 36 3.66 4.99 0.60
N GLY A 37 3.63 4.13 -0.43
CA GLY A 37 4.79 3.37 -0.88
C GLY A 37 5.88 4.24 -1.53
N GLY A 38 7.08 3.68 -1.68
CA GLY A 38 8.23 4.39 -2.25
C GLY A 38 8.25 4.46 -3.79
N GLY A 39 7.61 3.49 -4.46
CA GLY A 39 7.49 3.48 -5.93
C GLY A 39 8.83 3.57 -6.66
N ARG A 40 8.86 4.32 -7.78
CA ARG A 40 10.09 4.49 -8.56
C ARG A 40 11.19 5.25 -7.81
N LEU A 41 10.81 6.13 -6.88
CA LEU A 41 11.78 6.89 -6.08
C LEU A 41 12.56 5.96 -5.14
N ALA A 42 11.88 5.01 -4.49
CA ALA A 42 12.57 3.99 -3.70
C ALA A 42 13.47 3.11 -4.57
N ALA A 43 12.98 2.65 -5.73
CA ALA A 43 13.81 1.86 -6.65
C ALA A 43 15.09 2.59 -7.07
N LYS A 44 15.01 3.92 -7.25
CA LYS A 44 16.18 4.76 -7.52
C LYS A 44 17.13 4.81 -6.33
N TYR A 45 16.66 5.20 -5.15
CA TYR A 45 17.54 5.40 -3.98
C TYR A 45 18.15 4.08 -3.49
N VAL A 46 17.36 3.00 -3.46
CA VAL A 46 17.84 1.64 -3.15
C VAL A 46 18.89 1.21 -4.17
N GLY A 47 18.67 1.46 -5.47
CA GLY A 47 19.63 1.14 -6.52
C GLY A 47 20.95 1.91 -6.37
N GLU A 48 20.89 3.18 -6.00
CA GLU A 48 22.06 4.01 -5.71
C GLU A 48 22.83 3.54 -4.46
N ALA A 49 22.12 3.20 -3.37
CA ALA A 49 22.71 2.63 -2.15
C ALA A 49 23.41 1.30 -2.44
N HIS A 50 22.73 0.40 -3.16
CA HIS A 50 23.29 -0.87 -3.58
C HIS A 50 24.54 -0.68 -4.46
N ALA A 51 24.53 0.28 -5.38
CA ALA A 51 25.71 0.60 -6.21
C ALA A 51 26.90 1.13 -5.40
N ARG A 52 26.66 1.71 -4.22
CA ARG A 52 27.70 2.10 -3.25
C ARG A 52 28.19 0.93 -2.38
N GLY A 53 27.63 -0.26 -2.53
CA GLY A 53 27.99 -1.43 -1.73
C GLY A 53 27.38 -1.46 -0.33
N GLU A 54 26.31 -0.70 -0.12
CA GLU A 54 25.56 -0.72 1.14
C GLU A 54 24.83 -2.06 1.33
N ASN A 55 24.67 -2.48 2.59
CA ASN A 55 23.93 -3.70 2.92
C ASN A 55 22.40 -3.46 2.86
N PHE A 56 21.62 -4.54 2.95
CA PHE A 56 20.15 -4.46 2.82
C PHE A 56 19.48 -3.52 3.82
N PHE A 57 19.99 -3.43 5.05
CA PHE A 57 19.44 -2.54 6.06
C PHE A 57 19.53 -1.07 5.63
N TRP A 58 20.68 -0.65 5.10
CA TRP A 58 20.87 0.73 4.62
C TRP A 58 20.10 1.01 3.32
N CYS A 59 20.00 0.02 2.44
CA CYS A 59 19.11 0.09 1.28
C CYS A 59 17.64 0.32 1.71
N ASP A 60 17.14 -0.42 2.70
CA ASP A 60 15.79 -0.25 3.22
C ASP A 60 15.58 1.15 3.81
N ARG A 61 16.59 1.69 4.51
CA ARG A 61 16.55 3.07 5.03
C ARG A 61 16.37 4.10 3.90
N GLU A 62 17.03 3.93 2.77
CA GLU A 62 16.85 4.78 1.58
C GLU A 62 15.48 4.57 0.91
N GLY A 63 14.96 3.33 0.92
CA GLY A 63 13.59 3.03 0.51
C GLY A 63 12.55 3.76 1.37
N ILE A 64 12.71 3.71 2.69
CA ILE A 64 11.87 4.43 3.66
C ILE A 64 11.95 5.94 3.43
N ARG A 65 13.14 6.50 3.19
CA ARG A 65 13.28 7.91 2.84
C ARG A 65 12.42 8.30 1.64
N ALA A 66 12.45 7.51 0.57
CA ALA A 66 11.63 7.74 -0.61
C ALA A 66 10.11 7.66 -0.32
N THR A 67 9.68 6.78 0.60
CA THR A 67 8.26 6.72 1.03
C THR A 67 7.82 8.02 1.69
N TYR A 68 8.68 8.63 2.52
CA TYR A 68 8.37 9.90 3.18
C TYR A 68 8.33 11.08 2.21
N GLU A 69 9.22 11.12 1.22
CA GLU A 69 9.12 12.15 0.16
C GLU A 69 7.82 12.04 -0.63
N ASN A 70 7.29 10.83 -0.81
CA ASN A 70 5.97 10.61 -1.40
C ASN A 70 4.83 10.98 -0.45
N ALA A 71 4.95 10.66 0.84
CA ALA A 71 3.99 11.04 1.88
C ALA A 71 3.86 12.56 1.99
N GLU A 72 4.98 13.30 2.03
CA GLU A 72 5.01 14.76 2.03
C GLU A 72 4.33 15.36 0.80
N HIS A 73 4.64 14.81 -0.38
CA HIS A 73 3.98 15.24 -1.61
C HIS A 73 2.46 15.04 -1.56
N LEU A 74 1.99 13.87 -1.13
CA LEU A 74 0.55 13.60 -1.03
C LEU A 74 -0.13 14.45 0.05
N ALA A 75 0.48 14.57 1.23
CA ALA A 75 -0.02 15.37 2.34
C ALA A 75 -0.26 16.83 1.91
N SER A 76 0.62 17.40 1.07
CA SER A 76 0.45 18.75 0.53
C SER A 76 -0.82 18.93 -0.33
N LYS A 77 -1.38 17.87 -0.91
CA LYS A 77 -2.57 17.91 -1.78
C LYS A 77 -3.86 17.70 -1.02
N ILE A 78 -3.80 16.90 0.04
CA ILE A 78 -4.97 16.57 0.86
C ILE A 78 -5.10 17.44 2.12
N SER A 79 -4.17 18.39 2.34
CA SER A 79 -4.02 19.09 3.62
C SER A 79 -3.84 18.09 4.77
N GLY A 80 -2.94 17.15 4.57
CA GLY A 80 -2.62 16.09 5.53
C GLY A 80 -1.43 16.45 6.42
N VAL A 81 -1.25 15.64 7.46
CA VAL A 81 -0.13 15.71 8.39
C VAL A 81 0.74 14.49 8.17
N VAL A 82 2.04 14.73 7.96
CA VAL A 82 3.00 13.63 7.80
C VAL A 82 3.35 13.08 9.18
N CYS A 83 3.02 11.83 9.41
CA CYS A 83 3.26 11.12 10.65
C CYS A 83 4.47 10.18 10.51
N ARG A 84 5.34 10.16 11.52
CA ARG A 84 6.55 9.31 11.61
C ARG A 84 6.35 8.05 12.44
N SER A 85 5.18 7.89 13.04
CA SER A 85 4.81 6.73 13.85
C SER A 85 3.30 6.50 13.81
N ILE A 86 2.87 5.30 14.22
CA ILE A 86 1.45 5.00 14.41
C ILE A 86 0.83 5.93 15.47
N ASP A 87 1.54 6.21 16.56
CA ASP A 87 1.05 7.10 17.62
C ASP A 87 0.81 8.53 17.11
N GLU A 88 1.67 9.03 16.22
CA GLU A 88 1.46 10.32 15.55
C GLU A 88 0.22 10.29 14.63
N CYS A 89 -0.02 9.18 13.93
CA CYS A 89 -1.26 9.00 13.15
C CYS A 89 -2.50 9.03 14.05
N LEU A 90 -2.48 8.32 15.18
CA LEU A 90 -3.57 8.32 16.16
C LEU A 90 -3.84 9.73 16.68
N ALA A 91 -2.80 10.46 17.07
CA ALA A 91 -2.94 11.83 17.57
C ALA A 91 -3.45 12.80 16.49
N ALA A 92 -3.03 12.64 15.23
CA ALA A 92 -3.55 13.42 14.11
C ALA A 92 -5.04 13.15 13.86
N MET A 93 -5.46 11.88 13.95
CA MET A 93 -6.86 11.52 13.84
C MET A 93 -7.73 12.14 14.93
N GLU A 94 -7.25 12.15 16.19
CA GLU A 94 -7.96 12.79 17.31
C GLU A 94 -8.17 14.30 17.08
N ARG A 95 -7.27 14.95 16.33
CA ARG A 95 -7.38 16.36 15.92
C ARG A 95 -8.26 16.57 14.69
N GLY A 96 -8.80 15.51 14.08
CA GLY A 96 -9.57 15.59 12.83
C GLY A 96 -8.72 15.89 11.59
N GLU A 97 -7.42 15.59 11.64
CA GLU A 97 -6.49 15.77 10.52
C GLU A 97 -6.46 14.53 9.61
N ASN A 98 -5.83 14.65 8.43
CA ASN A 98 -5.63 13.52 7.53
C ASN A 98 -4.20 12.98 7.70
N PRO A 99 -3.97 11.89 8.46
CA PRO A 99 -2.63 11.35 8.65
C PRO A 99 -2.13 10.70 7.37
N VAL A 100 -0.89 11.01 7.01
CA VAL A 100 -0.16 10.41 5.90
C VAL A 100 1.19 9.93 6.43
N MET A 101 1.55 8.68 6.19
CA MET A 101 2.84 8.14 6.62
C MET A 101 3.57 7.43 5.47
N GLY A 102 4.89 7.33 5.61
CA GLY A 102 5.73 6.44 4.81
C GLY A 102 5.92 5.09 5.51
N GLY A 103 6.97 4.38 5.15
CA GLY A 103 7.40 3.16 5.85
C GLY A 103 7.99 3.46 7.24
N LEU A 104 7.88 2.49 8.15
CA LEU A 104 8.34 2.66 9.54
C LEU A 104 9.71 2.02 9.83
N LEU A 105 9.93 0.80 9.36
CA LEU A 105 11.05 -0.04 9.80
C LEU A 105 11.67 -0.81 8.63
N GLU A 106 12.99 -1.02 8.69
CA GLU A 106 13.69 -1.87 7.73
C GLU A 106 13.16 -3.30 7.71
N GLY A 107 13.14 -3.91 6.53
CA GLY A 107 12.56 -5.23 6.29
C GLY A 107 11.04 -5.29 6.37
N VAL A 108 10.35 -4.16 6.63
CA VAL A 108 8.88 -4.08 6.67
C VAL A 108 8.39 -3.27 5.48
N THR A 109 7.35 -3.76 4.81
CA THR A 109 6.75 -3.06 3.67
C THR A 109 5.70 -2.05 4.16
N THR A 110 5.35 -1.09 3.29
CA THR A 110 4.26 -0.16 3.54
C THR A 110 2.89 -0.83 3.62
N ASP A 111 2.72 -2.02 3.05
CA ASP A 111 1.48 -2.78 3.19
C ASP A 111 1.32 -3.32 4.61
N ALA A 112 2.39 -3.86 5.19
CA ALA A 112 2.40 -4.27 6.59
C ALA A 112 2.16 -3.09 7.53
N ASP A 113 2.81 -1.95 7.27
CA ASP A 113 2.59 -0.72 8.03
C ASP A 113 1.13 -0.24 7.94
N ALA A 114 0.50 -0.34 6.77
CA ALA A 114 -0.92 0.02 6.60
C ALA A 114 -1.86 -0.93 7.37
N VAL A 115 -1.57 -2.22 7.41
CA VAL A 115 -2.34 -3.19 8.21
C VAL A 115 -2.16 -2.90 9.69
N LEU A 116 -0.94 -2.61 10.15
CA LEU A 116 -0.67 -2.26 11.55
C LEU A 116 -1.39 -0.98 11.96
N LEU A 117 -1.40 0.04 11.08
CA LEU A 117 -2.15 1.27 11.31
C LEU A 117 -3.65 1.01 11.40
N ALA A 118 -4.19 0.16 10.52
CA ALA A 118 -5.60 -0.24 10.57
C ALA A 118 -5.94 -1.00 11.86
N GLU A 119 -5.07 -1.92 12.29
CA GLU A 119 -5.21 -2.66 13.55
C GLU A 119 -5.19 -1.70 14.75
N ALA A 120 -4.26 -0.74 14.78
CA ALA A 120 -4.14 0.25 15.85
C ALA A 120 -5.33 1.21 15.93
N LEU A 121 -5.90 1.60 14.78
CA LEU A 121 -7.11 2.43 14.71
C LEU A 121 -8.39 1.65 15.00
N GLY A 122 -8.34 0.32 15.10
CA GLY A 122 -9.53 -0.54 15.22
C GLY A 122 -10.38 -0.57 13.95
N GLU A 123 -9.79 -0.26 12.80
CA GLU A 123 -10.48 -0.23 11.51
C GLU A 123 -10.56 -1.63 10.91
N GLY A 124 -11.80 -2.11 10.69
CA GLY A 124 -12.04 -3.46 10.15
C GLY A 124 -11.79 -3.60 8.64
N ARG A 125 -11.35 -2.53 7.97
CA ARG A 125 -11.16 -2.48 6.52
C ARG A 125 -9.89 -1.73 6.14
N LEU A 126 -9.21 -2.23 5.11
CA LEU A 126 -8.06 -1.64 4.45
C LEU A 126 -8.33 -1.59 2.94
N VAL A 127 -7.98 -0.49 2.27
CA VAL A 127 -7.96 -0.43 0.81
C VAL A 127 -6.51 -0.43 0.34
N ASN A 128 -6.12 -1.44 -0.43
CA ASN A 128 -4.84 -1.45 -1.13
C ASN A 128 -5.04 -0.93 -2.55
N ALA A 129 -4.57 0.29 -2.81
CA ALA A 129 -4.66 0.95 -4.09
C ALA A 129 -3.28 0.93 -4.77
N SER A 130 -3.12 0.11 -5.80
CA SER A 130 -1.86 -0.04 -6.52
C SER A 130 -2.09 -0.06 -8.04
N ARG A 131 -1.04 -0.31 -8.83
CA ARG A 131 -1.19 -0.55 -10.28
C ARG A 131 -1.69 -1.97 -10.59
N VAL A 132 -1.77 -2.84 -9.59
CA VAL A 132 -2.28 -4.21 -9.73
C VAL A 132 -3.80 -4.16 -9.57
N GLU A 133 -4.51 -4.51 -10.64
CA GLU A 133 -5.97 -4.37 -10.69
C GLU A 133 -6.73 -5.39 -9.82
N ALA A 134 -6.11 -6.55 -9.59
CA ALA A 134 -6.65 -7.65 -8.80
C ALA A 134 -5.55 -8.67 -8.47
N LEU A 135 -5.83 -9.56 -7.53
CA LEU A 135 -5.01 -10.74 -7.28
C LEU A 135 -5.35 -11.84 -8.30
N TYR A 136 -4.37 -12.69 -8.59
CA TYR A 136 -4.48 -13.80 -9.53
C TYR A 136 -4.00 -15.09 -8.86
N ASP A 137 -4.50 -16.23 -9.32
CA ASP A 137 -4.11 -17.56 -8.82
C ASP A 137 -2.64 -17.93 -9.14
N ARG A 138 -2.06 -17.24 -10.13
CA ARG A 138 -0.67 -17.32 -10.59
C ARG A 138 -0.27 -15.98 -11.20
N HIS A 139 0.94 -15.88 -11.72
CA HIS A 139 1.41 -14.65 -12.33
C HIS A 139 0.49 -14.20 -13.50
N PRO A 140 0.04 -12.93 -13.58
CA PRO A 140 -0.96 -12.49 -14.57
C PRO A 140 -0.50 -12.61 -16.03
N ASN A 141 0.82 -12.64 -16.26
CA ASN A 141 1.40 -12.86 -17.59
C ASN A 141 1.49 -14.34 -17.99
N GLU A 142 1.19 -15.27 -17.10
CA GLU A 142 1.14 -16.70 -17.43
C GLU A 142 -0.18 -17.04 -18.12
N GLU A 143 -0.12 -17.91 -19.14
CA GLU A 143 -1.30 -18.34 -19.85
C GLU A 143 -2.29 -19.05 -18.91
N GLY A 144 -3.56 -18.64 -18.97
CA GLY A 144 -4.62 -19.19 -18.14
C GLY A 144 -4.66 -18.67 -16.70
N ALA A 145 -3.92 -17.60 -16.37
CA ALA A 145 -4.02 -16.93 -15.08
C ALA A 145 -5.46 -16.47 -14.80
N LYS A 146 -5.98 -16.82 -13.62
CA LYS A 146 -7.35 -16.54 -13.21
C LYS A 146 -7.35 -15.41 -12.22
N ARG A 147 -8.09 -14.36 -12.56
CA ARG A 147 -8.41 -13.25 -11.67
C ARG A 147 -9.24 -13.76 -10.49
N LEU A 148 -8.84 -13.37 -9.28
CA LEU A 148 -9.50 -13.75 -8.04
C LEU A 148 -10.42 -12.61 -7.60
N GLU A 149 -11.73 -12.82 -7.58
CA GLU A 149 -12.69 -11.78 -7.15
C GLU A 149 -12.77 -11.68 -5.63
N ARG A 150 -12.68 -12.82 -4.95
CA ARG A 150 -12.76 -12.94 -3.50
C ARG A 150 -11.76 -13.96 -3.01
N LEU A 151 -11.22 -13.72 -1.83
CA LEU A 151 -10.39 -14.66 -1.08
C LEU A 151 -10.76 -14.61 0.40
N THR A 152 -10.55 -15.74 1.05
CA THR A 152 -10.42 -15.80 2.49
C THR A 152 -9.03 -15.32 2.92
N HIS A 153 -8.88 -14.95 4.19
CA HIS A 153 -7.56 -14.64 4.74
C HIS A 153 -6.55 -15.79 4.63
N ASP A 154 -6.99 -17.03 4.77
CA ASP A 154 -6.11 -18.19 4.65
C ASP A 154 -5.65 -18.38 3.20
N GLU A 155 -6.54 -18.18 2.22
CA GLU A 155 -6.16 -18.19 0.80
C GLU A 155 -5.20 -17.05 0.46
N LEU A 156 -5.37 -15.85 1.03
CA LEU A 156 -4.42 -14.75 0.86
C LEU A 156 -3.04 -15.12 1.41
N VAL A 157 -2.98 -15.70 2.62
CA VAL A 157 -1.72 -16.13 3.24
C VAL A 157 -1.04 -17.22 2.41
N ASP A 158 -1.79 -18.23 1.96
CA ASP A 158 -1.27 -19.29 1.10
C ASP A 158 -0.75 -18.75 -0.24
N LEU A 159 -1.46 -17.80 -0.84
CA LEU A 159 -1.05 -17.14 -2.08
C LEU A 159 0.23 -16.32 -1.88
N ALA A 160 0.34 -15.63 -0.74
CA ALA A 160 1.55 -14.89 -0.36
C ALA A 160 2.75 -15.83 -0.20
N PHE A 161 2.59 -16.95 0.53
CA PHE A 161 3.66 -17.94 0.73
C PHE A 161 4.13 -18.60 -0.58
N LYS A 162 3.21 -18.92 -1.48
CA LYS A 162 3.55 -19.49 -2.80
C LYS A 162 4.32 -18.51 -3.68
N SER A 163 4.08 -17.22 -3.48
CA SER A 163 4.66 -16.16 -4.31
C SER A 163 5.92 -15.53 -3.70
N ASP A 164 6.17 -15.73 -2.40
CA ASP A 164 7.37 -15.30 -1.68
C ASP A 164 8.60 -16.14 -2.06
N LYS A 165 9.09 -16.00 -3.30
CA LYS A 165 10.34 -16.63 -3.74
C LYS A 165 11.59 -15.83 -3.33
N ARG A 166 11.48 -14.71 -2.60
CA ARG A 166 12.59 -13.82 -2.13
C ARG A 166 13.69 -13.51 -3.15
N GLU A 167 13.44 -13.72 -4.43
CA GLU A 167 14.26 -13.24 -5.54
C GLU A 167 13.68 -11.90 -5.98
N SER A 168 14.55 -10.91 -6.18
CA SER A 168 14.19 -9.57 -6.61
C SER A 168 13.24 -9.66 -7.82
N ARG A 169 12.03 -9.09 -7.69
CA ARG A 169 10.89 -9.14 -8.65
C ARG A 169 9.93 -10.34 -8.50
N THR A 170 9.59 -10.71 -7.27
CA THR A 170 8.39 -11.53 -7.02
C THR A 170 7.17 -10.62 -7.00
N ASN A 171 6.31 -10.75 -8.02
CA ASN A 171 5.19 -9.87 -8.33
C ASN A 171 3.93 -10.14 -7.48
N PHE A 172 4.10 -10.47 -6.19
CA PHE A 172 2.96 -10.54 -5.29
C PHE A 172 2.77 -9.17 -4.61
N PRO A 173 1.62 -8.53 -4.79
CA PRO A 173 1.43 -7.13 -4.40
C PRO A 173 1.21 -6.93 -2.88
N PHE A 174 1.29 -7.97 -2.05
CA PHE A 174 0.99 -7.87 -0.62
C PHE A 174 1.78 -8.92 0.17
N ASP A 175 2.72 -8.54 1.02
CA ASP A 175 3.64 -9.54 1.59
C ASP A 175 2.97 -10.50 2.62
N VAL A 176 3.69 -11.58 2.93
CA VAL A 176 3.25 -12.63 3.87
C VAL A 176 3.01 -12.06 5.28
N PHE A 177 3.86 -11.14 5.73
CA PHE A 177 3.76 -10.54 7.07
C PHE A 177 2.50 -9.68 7.19
N ALA A 178 2.23 -8.80 6.21
CA ALA A 178 0.99 -8.04 6.10
C ALA A 178 -0.24 -8.96 6.07
N SER A 179 -0.18 -10.05 5.29
CA SER A 179 -1.25 -11.04 5.18
C SER A 179 -1.57 -11.72 6.51
N MET A 180 -0.54 -12.09 7.28
CA MET A 180 -0.70 -12.71 8.59
C MET A 180 -1.30 -11.76 9.62
N ILE A 181 -0.89 -10.48 9.62
CA ILE A 181 -1.47 -9.46 10.51
C ILE A 181 -2.93 -9.20 10.13
N ALA A 182 -3.24 -9.06 8.84
CA ALA A 182 -4.62 -8.85 8.42
C ALA A 182 -5.54 -10.00 8.85
N ARG A 183 -5.04 -11.25 8.74
CA ARG A 183 -5.74 -12.44 9.23
C ARG A 183 -5.97 -12.41 10.74
N ARG A 184 -4.94 -12.13 11.55
CA ARG A 184 -5.09 -12.13 13.03
C ARG A 184 -6.07 -11.05 13.49
N ALA A 185 -6.03 -9.89 12.83
CA ALA A 185 -6.84 -8.73 13.15
C ALA A 185 -8.23 -8.76 12.49
N LYS A 186 -8.49 -9.74 11.59
CA LYS A 186 -9.74 -9.89 10.82
C LYS A 186 -10.06 -8.64 9.97
N ILE A 187 -9.03 -7.96 9.48
CA ILE A 187 -9.15 -6.73 8.68
C ILE A 187 -9.43 -7.11 7.23
N SER A 188 -10.60 -6.74 6.71
CA SER A 188 -10.92 -7.01 5.30
C SER A 188 -10.06 -6.13 4.39
N ILE A 189 -9.60 -6.66 3.26
CA ILE A 189 -8.75 -5.92 2.32
C ILE A 189 -9.42 -5.84 0.96
N ASP A 190 -9.61 -4.62 0.46
CA ASP A 190 -10.04 -4.35 -0.90
C ASP A 190 -8.81 -3.99 -1.76
N PHE A 191 -8.39 -4.88 -2.64
CA PHE A 191 -7.35 -4.62 -3.64
C PHE A 191 -7.98 -3.99 -4.87
N VAL A 192 -7.50 -2.82 -5.29
CA VAL A 192 -8.04 -2.07 -6.43
C VAL A 192 -6.94 -1.47 -7.30
N ASP A 193 -7.25 -1.34 -8.60
CA ASP A 193 -6.47 -0.47 -9.49
C ASP A 193 -6.63 0.98 -9.06
N GLY A 194 -5.62 1.51 -8.38
CA GLY A 194 -5.58 2.88 -7.91
C GLY A 194 -5.60 3.90 -9.05
N ARG A 195 -5.28 3.52 -10.30
CA ARG A 195 -5.34 4.43 -11.46
C ARG A 195 -6.78 4.82 -11.81
N ASP A 196 -7.73 3.94 -11.52
CA ASP A 196 -9.16 4.18 -11.73
C ASP A 196 -9.76 4.81 -10.47
N SER A 197 -10.02 6.12 -10.54
CA SER A 197 -10.57 6.89 -9.41
C SER A 197 -11.97 6.44 -9.00
N GLU A 198 -12.76 5.89 -9.93
CA GLU A 198 -14.10 5.41 -9.61
C GLU A 198 -14.04 4.08 -8.85
N GLN A 199 -13.11 3.18 -9.22
CA GLN A 199 -12.89 1.95 -8.46
C GLN A 199 -12.34 2.24 -7.06
N LEU A 200 -11.38 3.15 -6.95
CA LEU A 200 -10.85 3.59 -5.67
C LEU A 200 -11.95 4.19 -4.78
N LYS A 201 -12.77 5.10 -5.34
CA LYS A 201 -13.90 5.70 -4.63
C LYS A 201 -14.93 4.65 -4.22
N ALA A 202 -15.23 3.68 -5.08
CA ALA A 202 -16.15 2.59 -4.76
C ALA A 202 -15.64 1.78 -3.57
N ALA A 203 -14.37 1.35 -3.59
CA ALA A 203 -13.74 0.61 -2.50
C ALA A 203 -13.71 1.41 -1.18
N LEU A 204 -13.32 2.68 -1.21
CA LEU A 204 -13.33 3.53 -0.01
C LEU A 204 -14.72 3.64 0.63
N ASN A 205 -15.77 3.65 -0.20
CA ASN A 205 -17.16 3.69 0.25
C ASN A 205 -17.78 2.31 0.56
N GLY A 206 -17.00 1.23 0.49
CA GLY A 206 -17.49 -0.14 0.72
C GLY A 206 -18.49 -0.63 -0.33
N LYS A 207 -18.43 -0.05 -1.54
CA LYS A 207 -19.26 -0.43 -2.69
C LYS A 207 -18.54 -1.47 -3.55
N LYS A 208 -19.29 -2.17 -4.39
CA LYS A 208 -18.74 -3.11 -5.36
C LYS A 208 -17.73 -2.41 -6.28
N HIS A 209 -16.58 -3.06 -6.49
CA HIS A 209 -15.53 -2.64 -7.40
C HIS A 209 -15.02 -3.85 -8.19
N ASN A 210 -14.20 -3.60 -9.22
CA ASN A 210 -13.64 -4.59 -10.11
C ASN A 210 -12.27 -5.09 -9.62
N GLY A 211 -12.11 -5.20 -8.30
CA GLY A 211 -10.87 -5.63 -7.65
C GLY A 211 -11.03 -6.98 -6.95
N THR A 212 -10.10 -7.30 -6.05
CA THR A 212 -10.20 -8.49 -5.18
C THR A 212 -10.61 -8.07 -3.79
N VAL A 213 -11.54 -8.78 -3.18
CA VAL A 213 -11.93 -8.57 -1.78
C VAL A 213 -11.48 -9.74 -0.94
N VAL A 214 -10.68 -9.46 0.09
CA VAL A 214 -10.27 -10.46 1.09
C VAL A 214 -11.10 -10.27 2.35
N THR A 215 -11.81 -11.30 2.79
CA THR A 215 -12.58 -11.27 4.04
C THR A 215 -12.47 -12.56 4.84
N ASN A 216 -13.20 -12.65 5.96
CA ASN A 216 -13.29 -13.87 6.77
C ASN A 216 -14.18 -14.96 6.16
N LYS A 217 -14.92 -14.69 5.07
CA LYS A 217 -15.82 -15.64 4.39
C LYS A 217 -15.85 -15.44 2.88
#